data_AF-A0A523S8P6-F1
#
_entry.id   AF-A0A523S8P6-F1
#
_cell.length_a   1.000
_cell.length_b   1.000
_cell.length_c   1.000
_cell.angle_alpha   90.00
_cell.angle_beta   90.00
_cell.angle_gamma   90.00
#
_symmetry.space_group_name_H-M   'P 1'
#
loop_
_entity.id
_entity.type
_entity.pdbx_description
1 polymer ?
#
loop_
_entity_poly.entity_id
_entity_poly.type
_entity_poly.pdbx_seq_one_letter_code
_entity_poly.pdbx_strand_id
1 'polypeptide(L)'
;MLLNEEIVRYISLVRKDGGEPVLGISFREMSVDPDLVASFVLAIVIFEKQQLRTFIKEGYVVVIEEGNHVVGLLIIDKVEDDEPYREALKGIIADFETEYELQLTFWRGDIRPFREFGIDILGVFPYRRFDWQLVPKLTRKSDAMPDYHAAIPWSVGEADKKIQTVIGFINGKRTIKEIVESSGYSEAELTAIFSMLDRYKWITLSRRATKDTVLVKLTDTPKRLIGVYGDQLDGFVELCDGTRTLGQVCELVPFDIEVLMTIAKNLIDAGVLGYGEQLSEGGVSTE
;
A
#
# COMPACT_ATOMS: atom_id res chain seq x y z
N MET A 1 5.93 15.36 12.02
CA MET A 1 4.64 14.79 12.49
C MET A 1 4.18 13.83 11.41
N LEU A 2 3.91 12.56 11.74
CA LEU A 2 3.39 11.61 10.74
C LEU A 2 1.92 11.96 10.50
N LEU A 3 1.56 12.23 9.25
CA LEU A 3 0.16 12.42 8.85
C LEU A 3 -0.57 11.10 9.03
N ASN A 4 -1.80 11.13 9.55
CA ASN A 4 -2.65 9.96 9.54
C ASN A 4 -3.25 9.83 8.14
N GLU A 5 -2.73 8.91 7.32
CA GLU A 5 -3.25 8.65 5.98
C GLU A 5 -4.64 8.01 5.98
N GLU A 6 -5.05 7.36 7.07
CA GLU A 6 -6.32 6.65 7.13
C GLU A 6 -7.49 7.63 6.99
N ILE A 7 -7.38 8.85 7.49
CA ILE A 7 -8.47 9.81 7.35
C ILE A 7 -8.59 10.41 5.95
N VAL A 8 -7.61 10.17 5.06
CA VAL A 8 -7.63 10.70 3.70
C VAL A 8 -8.59 9.90 2.85
N ARG A 9 -9.53 10.59 2.20
CA ARG A 9 -10.55 9.98 1.35
C ARG A 9 -10.23 10.15 -0.12
N TYR A 10 -9.81 11.35 -0.51
CA TYR A 10 -9.58 11.71 -1.89
C TYR A 10 -8.63 12.91 -2.01
N ILE A 11 -7.80 12.91 -3.04
CA ILE A 11 -7.00 14.06 -3.45
C ILE A 11 -7.18 14.31 -4.94
N SER A 12 -7.28 15.57 -5.34
CA SER A 12 -7.34 15.97 -6.75
C SER A 12 -6.51 17.22 -7.00
N LEU A 13 -5.84 17.23 -8.16
CA LEU A 13 -5.18 18.41 -8.72
C LEU A 13 -5.97 18.83 -9.96
N VAL A 14 -6.44 20.07 -9.95
CA VAL A 14 -7.36 20.60 -10.94
C VAL A 14 -6.77 21.85 -11.57
N ARG A 15 -6.87 21.99 -12.88
CA ARG A 15 -6.30 23.16 -13.58
C ARG A 15 -7.10 24.42 -13.30
N LYS A 16 -6.43 25.56 -13.04
CA LYS A 16 -7.09 26.85 -12.80
C LYS A 16 -7.80 27.43 -14.01
N ASP A 17 -7.20 27.32 -15.20
CA ASP A 17 -7.69 28.01 -16.41
C ASP A 17 -9.00 27.45 -16.98
N GLY A 18 -9.28 26.16 -16.79
CA GLY A 18 -10.42 25.48 -17.38
C GLY A 18 -11.19 24.57 -16.42
N GLY A 19 -10.64 24.33 -15.24
CA GLY A 19 -11.26 23.55 -14.20
C GLY A 19 -11.24 22.03 -14.43
N GLU A 20 -10.46 21.54 -15.38
CA GLU A 20 -10.37 20.11 -15.64
C GLU A 20 -9.51 19.40 -14.59
N PRO A 21 -9.95 18.24 -14.06
CA PRO A 21 -9.13 17.43 -13.18
C PRO A 21 -7.96 16.84 -13.96
N VAL A 22 -6.75 17.12 -13.50
CA VAL A 22 -5.50 16.67 -14.12
C VAL A 22 -5.07 15.33 -13.51
N LEU A 23 -5.28 15.20 -12.21
CA LEU A 23 -4.98 13.99 -11.43
C LEU A 23 -5.98 13.87 -10.28
N GLY A 24 -6.40 12.66 -9.96
CA GLY A 24 -7.29 12.38 -8.84
C GLY A 24 -7.05 10.98 -8.29
N ILE A 25 -6.88 10.85 -6.98
CA ILE A 25 -6.63 9.56 -6.31
C ILE A 25 -7.67 9.37 -5.21
N SER A 26 -8.44 8.28 -5.31
CA SER A 26 -9.37 7.85 -4.29
C SER A 26 -8.73 6.82 -3.37
N PHE A 27 -8.75 7.11 -2.07
CA PHE A 27 -8.23 6.24 -1.01
C PHE A 27 -9.33 5.36 -0.42
N ARG A 28 -10.56 5.88 -0.40
CA ARG A 28 -11.73 5.25 0.20
C ARG A 28 -12.96 5.50 -0.65
N GLU A 29 -13.90 4.56 -0.59
CA GLU A 29 -15.22 4.79 -1.15
C GLU A 29 -15.91 5.95 -0.44
N MET A 30 -16.57 6.79 -1.22
CA MET A 30 -17.31 7.94 -0.73
C MET A 30 -18.77 7.80 -1.11
N SER A 31 -19.67 8.24 -0.21
CA SER A 31 -21.12 8.27 -0.48
C SER A 31 -21.51 9.29 -1.55
N VAL A 32 -20.65 10.27 -1.79
CA VAL A 32 -20.78 11.26 -2.86
C VAL A 32 -19.57 11.13 -3.76
N ASP A 33 -19.81 11.17 -5.07
CA ASP A 33 -18.75 11.17 -6.08
C ASP A 33 -17.73 12.28 -5.78
N PRO A 34 -16.45 11.94 -5.52
CA PRO A 34 -15.41 12.92 -5.26
C PRO A 34 -15.25 13.94 -6.38
N ASP A 35 -15.46 13.55 -7.64
CA ASP A 35 -15.31 14.43 -8.79
C ASP A 35 -16.43 15.49 -8.82
N LEU A 36 -17.62 15.14 -8.30
CA LEU A 36 -18.72 16.10 -8.12
C LEU A 36 -18.38 17.13 -7.03
N VAL A 37 -17.81 16.68 -5.91
CA VAL A 37 -17.36 17.56 -4.83
C VAL A 37 -16.27 18.51 -5.35
N ALA A 38 -15.29 17.96 -6.08
CA ALA A 38 -14.22 18.73 -6.68
C ALA A 38 -14.74 19.79 -7.66
N SER A 39 -15.64 19.40 -8.56
CA SER A 39 -16.26 20.31 -9.55
C SER A 39 -17.06 21.44 -8.87
N PHE A 40 -17.79 21.13 -7.79
CA PHE A 40 -18.55 22.13 -7.04
C PHE A 40 -17.64 23.15 -6.35
N VAL A 41 -16.62 22.66 -5.62
CA VAL A 41 -15.67 23.51 -4.92
C VAL A 41 -14.93 24.42 -5.90
N LEU A 42 -14.50 23.86 -7.02
CA LEU A 42 -13.83 24.59 -8.08
C LEU A 42 -14.72 25.69 -8.67
N ALA A 43 -15.99 25.41 -8.93
CA ALA A 43 -16.92 26.42 -9.41
C ALA A 43 -17.00 27.60 -8.43
N ILE A 44 -17.04 27.35 -7.12
CA ILE A 44 -17.04 28.43 -6.12
C ILE A 44 -15.73 29.24 -6.17
N VAL A 45 -14.57 28.57 -6.20
CA VAL A 45 -13.25 29.23 -6.26
C VAL A 45 -13.13 30.10 -7.52
N ILE A 46 -13.53 29.58 -8.68
CA ILE A 46 -13.45 30.28 -9.97
C ILE A 46 -14.46 31.44 -10.06
N PHE A 47 -15.72 31.21 -9.69
CA PHE A 47 -16.80 32.18 -9.94
C PHE A 47 -16.94 33.23 -8.85
N GLU A 48 -16.69 32.90 -7.58
CA GLU A 48 -16.87 33.86 -6.49
C GLU A 48 -15.61 34.68 -6.18
N LYS A 49 -14.44 34.33 -6.74
CA LYS A 49 -13.13 34.92 -6.38
C LYS A 49 -12.87 34.96 -4.87
N GLN A 50 -13.58 34.13 -4.11
CA GLN A 50 -13.39 33.98 -2.68
C GLN A 50 -12.28 32.96 -2.45
N GLN A 51 -11.34 33.28 -1.57
CA GLN A 51 -10.31 32.34 -1.11
C GLN A 51 -10.96 31.33 -0.16
N LEU A 52 -11.70 30.37 -0.71
CA LEU A 52 -12.27 29.28 0.08
C LEU A 52 -11.14 28.30 0.42
N ARG A 53 -10.65 28.34 1.66
CA ARG A 53 -9.53 27.50 2.12
C ARG A 53 -9.98 26.16 2.71
N THR A 54 -11.19 26.13 3.26
CA THR A 54 -11.77 24.95 3.90
C THR A 54 -13.27 24.94 3.69
N PHE A 55 -13.80 23.76 3.40
CA PHE A 55 -15.23 23.49 3.39
C PHE A 55 -15.55 22.31 4.30
N ILE A 56 -16.55 22.45 5.17
CA ILE A 56 -16.95 21.39 6.10
C ILE A 56 -18.36 20.95 5.71
N LYS A 57 -18.53 19.66 5.47
CA LYS A 57 -19.83 19.02 5.23
C LYS A 57 -19.91 17.74 6.03
N GLU A 58 -21.12 17.36 6.45
CA GLU A 58 -21.36 16.27 7.42
C GLU A 58 -20.44 15.06 7.21
N GLY A 59 -19.45 14.91 8.10
CA GLY A 59 -18.51 13.79 8.14
C GLY A 59 -17.14 14.00 7.48
N TYR A 60 -16.89 15.09 6.75
CA TYR A 60 -15.59 15.36 6.12
C TYR A 60 -15.24 16.85 5.99
N VAL A 61 -13.94 17.10 5.87
CA VAL A 61 -13.35 18.41 5.62
C VAL A 61 -12.69 18.38 4.24
N VAL A 62 -12.96 19.41 3.44
CA VAL A 62 -12.29 19.63 2.15
C VAL A 62 -11.31 20.77 2.35
N VAL A 63 -10.02 20.42 2.32
CA VAL A 63 -8.90 21.35 2.33
C VAL A 63 -8.59 21.76 0.90
N ILE A 64 -8.50 23.07 0.67
CA ILE A 64 -8.32 23.64 -0.66
C ILE A 64 -7.10 24.55 -0.60
N GLU A 65 -6.18 24.34 -1.54
CA GLU A 65 -4.99 25.15 -1.69
C GLU A 65 -4.77 25.53 -3.15
N GLU A 66 -4.36 26.77 -3.38
CA GLU A 66 -4.13 27.31 -4.71
C GLU A 66 -2.64 27.35 -5.03
N GLY A 67 -2.25 26.74 -6.15
CA GLY A 67 -0.97 26.99 -6.82
C GLY A 67 -1.09 28.08 -7.88
N ASN A 68 -0.04 28.20 -8.71
CA ASN A 68 0.00 29.13 -9.83
C ASN A 68 -0.85 28.63 -11.02
N HIS A 69 -0.84 27.33 -11.27
CA HIS A 69 -1.47 26.67 -12.41
C HIS A 69 -2.57 25.69 -12.01
N VAL A 70 -2.49 25.11 -10.80
CA VAL A 70 -3.47 24.15 -10.30
C VAL A 70 -4.09 24.57 -8.96
N VAL A 71 -5.25 24.02 -8.66
CA VAL A 71 -5.88 24.01 -7.34
C VAL A 71 -5.82 22.58 -6.83
N GLY A 72 -5.27 22.40 -5.63
CA GLY A 72 -5.32 21.13 -4.94
C GLY A 72 -6.56 21.04 -4.05
N LEU A 73 -7.17 19.87 -4.06
CA LEU A 73 -8.33 19.52 -3.27
C LEU A 73 -7.99 18.26 -2.48
N LEU A 74 -8.12 18.33 -1.16
CA LEU A 74 -7.88 17.19 -0.28
C LEU A 74 -9.11 16.99 0.60
N ILE A 75 -9.74 15.82 0.49
CA ILE A 75 -10.90 15.44 1.28
C ILE A 75 -10.44 14.49 2.39
N ILE A 76 -10.65 14.88 3.63
CA ILE A 76 -10.30 14.12 4.84
C ILE A 76 -11.50 13.95 5.77
N ASP A 77 -11.46 12.97 6.67
CA ASP A 77 -12.39 12.92 7.79
C ASP A 77 -12.29 14.20 8.65
N LYS A 78 -13.34 14.47 9.42
CA LYS A 78 -13.34 15.62 10.31
C LYS A 78 -12.22 15.50 11.37
N VAL A 79 -11.33 16.48 11.38
CA VAL A 79 -10.24 16.63 12.35
C VAL A 79 -10.36 17.94 13.13
N GLU A 80 -9.69 18.02 14.27
CA GLU A 80 -9.58 19.26 15.06
C GLU A 80 -8.63 20.27 14.42
N ASP A 81 -7.56 19.79 13.78
CA ASP A 81 -6.54 20.59 13.09
C ASP A 81 -6.23 19.99 11.71
N ASP A 82 -6.57 20.73 10.65
CA ASP A 82 -6.30 20.37 9.26
C ASP A 82 -4.98 20.94 8.72
N GLU A 83 -4.25 21.76 9.50
CA GLU A 83 -3.04 22.43 9.04
C GLU A 83 -1.92 21.47 8.58
N PRO A 84 -1.66 20.32 9.23
CA PRO A 84 -0.66 19.37 8.73
C PRO A 84 -0.99 18.84 7.33
N TYR A 85 -2.28 18.61 7.06
CA TYR A 85 -2.77 18.13 5.76
C TYR A 85 -2.73 19.21 4.70
N ARG A 86 -2.97 20.46 5.11
CA ARG A 86 -2.83 21.64 4.27
C ARG A 86 -1.39 21.85 3.82
N GLU A 87 -0.43 21.79 4.74
CA GLU A 87 0.99 21.92 4.40
C GLU A 87 1.46 20.80 3.47
N ALA A 88 0.96 19.58 3.69
CA ALA A 88 1.22 18.46 2.78
C ALA A 88 0.64 18.71 1.38
N LEU A 89 -0.60 19.24 1.28
CA LEU A 89 -1.22 19.60 0.01
C LEU A 89 -0.45 20.71 -0.71
N LYS A 90 0.02 21.74 0.01
CA LYS A 90 0.88 22.79 -0.57
C LYS A 90 2.17 22.23 -1.12
N GLY A 91 2.82 21.32 -0.40
CA GLY A 91 4.01 20.61 -0.88
C GLY A 91 3.74 19.85 -2.18
N ILE A 92 2.67 19.05 -2.21
CA ILE A 92 2.25 18.30 -3.40
C ILE A 92 2.00 19.23 -4.59
N ILE A 93 1.31 20.35 -4.40
CA ILE A 93 1.06 21.34 -5.46
C ILE A 93 2.37 21.93 -5.96
N ALA A 94 3.26 22.34 -5.06
CA ALA A 94 4.53 22.95 -5.41
C ALA A 94 5.43 21.99 -6.19
N ASP A 95 5.52 20.74 -5.76
CA ASP A 95 6.29 19.69 -6.44
C ASP A 95 5.69 19.40 -7.83
N PHE A 96 4.36 19.30 -7.93
CA PHE A 96 3.66 19.09 -9.19
C PHE A 96 3.91 20.23 -10.19
N GLU A 97 3.77 21.48 -9.75
CA GLU A 97 4.01 22.64 -10.62
C GLU A 97 5.48 22.72 -11.02
N THR A 98 6.41 22.43 -10.11
CA THR A 98 7.85 22.43 -10.43
C THR A 98 8.18 21.43 -11.54
N GLU A 99 7.56 20.25 -11.52
CA GLU A 99 7.81 19.20 -12.51
C GLU A 99 7.08 19.43 -13.85
N TYR A 100 5.86 19.99 -13.79
CA TYR A 100 4.94 20.02 -14.92
C TYR A 100 4.53 21.41 -15.42
N GLU A 101 5.11 22.51 -14.91
CA GLU A 101 4.77 23.91 -15.29
C GLU A 101 4.74 24.13 -16.81
N LEU A 102 5.77 23.66 -17.52
CA LEU A 102 5.87 23.81 -18.97
C LEU A 102 4.74 23.05 -19.68
N GLN A 103 4.45 21.83 -19.24
CA GLN A 103 3.43 20.97 -19.81
C GLN A 103 2.03 21.54 -19.53
N LEU A 104 1.81 22.14 -18.36
CA LEU A 104 0.56 22.82 -18.00
C LEU A 104 0.34 24.08 -18.84
N THR A 105 1.40 24.85 -19.09
CA THR A 105 1.34 26.08 -19.89
C THR A 105 0.96 25.81 -21.36
N PHE A 106 1.46 24.72 -21.93
CA PHE A 106 1.19 24.32 -23.31
C PHE A 106 0.23 23.14 -23.43
N TRP A 107 -0.59 22.90 -22.40
CA TRP A 107 -1.44 21.72 -22.32
C TRP A 107 -2.53 21.70 -23.40
N ARG A 108 -2.72 20.54 -24.02
CA ARG A 108 -3.70 20.33 -25.11
C ARG A 108 -4.79 19.30 -24.76
N GLY A 109 -4.99 19.01 -23.48
CA GLY A 109 -6.03 18.09 -23.01
C GLY A 109 -5.58 16.64 -22.76
N ASP A 110 -4.30 16.30 -22.94
CA ASP A 110 -3.79 14.97 -22.61
C ASP A 110 -3.31 14.89 -21.16
N ILE A 111 -4.05 14.17 -20.31
CA ILE A 111 -3.71 14.02 -18.88
C ILE A 111 -2.67 12.94 -18.58
N ARG A 112 -2.34 12.07 -19.56
CA ARG A 112 -1.48 10.90 -19.33
C ARG A 112 -0.10 11.24 -18.73
N PRO A 113 0.58 12.33 -19.15
CA PRO A 113 1.89 12.68 -18.59
C PRO A 113 1.86 12.94 -17.08
N PHE A 114 0.75 13.45 -16.56
CA PHE A 114 0.63 13.82 -15.14
C PHE A 114 0.30 12.63 -14.23
N ARG A 115 -0.13 11.50 -14.80
CA ARG A 115 -0.50 10.31 -14.02
C ARG A 115 0.69 9.69 -13.29
N GLU A 116 1.91 9.90 -13.79
CA GLU A 116 3.15 9.42 -13.19
C GLU A 116 3.37 10.00 -11.78
N PHE A 117 2.96 11.26 -11.59
CA PHE A 117 3.00 11.96 -10.30
C PHE A 117 2.12 11.33 -9.21
N GLY A 118 1.31 10.32 -9.58
CA GLY A 118 0.60 9.51 -8.60
C GLY A 118 1.53 8.83 -7.59
N ILE A 119 2.78 8.51 -7.96
CA ILE A 119 3.77 7.97 -7.02
C ILE A 119 4.11 9.00 -5.94
N ASP A 120 4.33 10.26 -6.32
CA ASP A 120 4.71 11.33 -5.39
C ASP A 120 3.59 11.61 -4.40
N ILE A 121 2.34 11.69 -4.87
CA ILE A 121 1.17 11.79 -4.00
C ILE A 121 1.08 10.61 -3.04
N LEU A 122 1.26 9.38 -3.54
CA LEU A 122 1.20 8.17 -2.72
C LEU A 122 2.43 8.01 -1.81
N GLY A 123 3.51 8.74 -2.05
CA GLY A 123 4.66 8.83 -1.16
C GLY A 123 4.35 9.65 0.09
N VAL A 124 3.51 10.68 -0.06
CA VAL A 124 3.00 11.50 1.05
C VAL A 124 1.85 10.79 1.76
N PHE A 125 0.86 10.31 0.99
CA PHE A 125 -0.35 9.63 1.45
C PHE A 125 -0.41 8.22 0.86
N PRO A 126 0.29 7.23 1.42
CA PRO A 126 0.20 5.86 0.92
C PRO A 126 -1.17 5.26 1.25
N TYR A 127 -1.64 4.28 0.46
CA TYR A 127 -2.87 3.54 0.81
C TYR A 127 -2.75 2.81 2.15
N ARG A 128 -1.52 2.44 2.51
CA ARG A 128 -1.17 1.72 3.72
C ARG A 128 0.33 1.84 3.97
N ARG A 129 0.71 2.07 5.23
CA ARG A 129 2.09 1.88 5.70
C ARG A 129 2.32 0.43 6.12
N PHE A 130 3.53 -0.04 5.88
CA PHE A 130 3.93 -1.41 6.17
C PHE A 130 5.02 -1.45 7.22
N ASP A 131 5.04 -2.55 7.99
CA ASP A 131 6.22 -2.93 8.72
C ASP A 131 7.31 -3.36 7.73
N TRP A 132 8.46 -2.73 7.85
CA TRP A 132 9.64 -2.90 7.01
C TRP A 132 10.24 -4.31 7.11
N GLN A 133 9.90 -5.05 8.17
CA GLN A 133 10.32 -6.45 8.37
C GLN A 133 9.44 -7.46 7.62
N LEU A 134 8.34 -7.02 7.01
CA LEU A 134 7.50 -7.90 6.19
C LEU A 134 8.21 -8.29 4.90
N VAL A 135 7.90 -9.50 4.44
CA VAL A 135 8.40 -10.13 3.22
C VAL A 135 7.28 -10.11 2.18
N PRO A 136 7.40 -9.30 1.12
CA PRO A 136 6.46 -9.30 0.01
C PRO A 136 6.62 -10.53 -0.88
N LYS A 137 5.49 -11.06 -1.33
CA LYS A 137 5.39 -12.18 -2.27
C LYS A 137 4.47 -11.79 -3.40
N LEU A 138 4.86 -12.07 -4.64
CA LEU A 138 3.97 -11.86 -5.78
C LEU A 138 2.81 -12.84 -5.72
N THR A 139 1.61 -12.31 -5.82
CA THR A 139 0.40 -13.10 -5.91
C THR A 139 0.31 -13.77 -7.28
N ARG A 140 -0.20 -15.00 -7.37
CA ARG A 140 -0.42 -15.66 -8.66
C ARG A 140 -1.77 -15.21 -9.24
N LYS A 141 -1.79 -14.84 -10.52
CA LYS A 141 -3.06 -14.70 -11.26
C LYS A 141 -3.77 -16.06 -11.26
N SER A 142 -5.01 -16.07 -10.80
CA SER A 142 -5.89 -17.23 -10.81
C SER A 142 -7.19 -16.80 -11.49
N ASP A 143 -7.67 -17.59 -12.44
CA ASP A 143 -8.95 -17.33 -13.12
C ASP A 143 -10.14 -17.32 -12.14
N ALA A 144 -9.98 -17.88 -10.94
CA ALA A 144 -10.99 -17.88 -9.89
C ALA A 144 -11.07 -16.56 -9.09
N MET A 145 -10.11 -15.65 -9.24
CA MET A 145 -10.05 -14.38 -8.51
C MET A 145 -9.78 -13.22 -9.50
N PRO A 146 -10.82 -12.69 -10.16
CA PRO A 146 -10.67 -11.72 -11.25
C PRO A 146 -10.04 -10.39 -10.81
N ASP A 147 -10.16 -10.02 -9.53
CA ASP A 147 -9.63 -8.77 -8.99
C ASP A 147 -8.13 -8.83 -8.68
N TYR A 148 -7.52 -10.03 -8.74
CA TYR A 148 -6.09 -10.17 -8.51
C TYR A 148 -5.30 -9.61 -9.68
N HIS A 149 -4.35 -8.73 -9.39
CA HIS A 149 -3.58 -7.96 -10.39
C HIS A 149 -4.46 -7.01 -11.20
N ALA A 150 -5.41 -6.33 -10.55
CA ALA A 150 -6.10 -5.21 -11.14
C ALA A 150 -5.10 -4.17 -11.65
N ALA A 151 -5.42 -3.52 -12.78
CA ALA A 151 -4.55 -2.52 -13.38
C ALA A 151 -4.36 -1.34 -12.43
N ILE A 152 -3.09 -0.99 -12.17
CA ILE A 152 -2.75 0.18 -11.35
C ILE A 152 -2.84 1.40 -12.27
N PRO A 153 -3.78 2.35 -12.05
CA PRO A 153 -4.02 3.47 -12.97
C PRO A 153 -2.79 4.39 -13.17
N TRP A 154 -1.90 4.40 -12.19
CA TRP A 154 -0.70 5.23 -12.10
C TRP A 154 0.56 4.52 -12.65
N SER A 155 0.44 3.26 -13.08
CA SER A 155 1.54 2.51 -13.71
C SER A 155 1.67 2.94 -15.18
N VAL A 156 2.22 4.13 -15.41
CA VAL A 156 2.49 4.69 -16.74
C VAL A 156 3.91 5.26 -16.81
N GLY A 157 4.48 5.35 -18.02
CA GLY A 157 5.80 5.95 -18.27
C GLY A 157 6.90 5.56 -17.28
N GLU A 158 7.53 6.51 -16.59
CA GLU A 158 8.59 6.20 -15.61
C GLU A 158 8.05 5.58 -14.33
N ALA A 159 6.83 5.92 -13.92
CA ALA A 159 6.19 5.28 -12.77
C ALA A 159 6.03 3.77 -12.99
N ASP A 160 5.64 3.34 -14.20
CA ASP A 160 5.59 1.91 -14.56
C ASP A 160 6.97 1.25 -14.45
N LYS A 161 8.03 1.89 -14.99
CA LYS A 161 9.39 1.33 -14.91
C LYS A 161 9.86 1.18 -13.47
N LYS A 162 9.58 2.15 -12.60
CA LYS A 162 9.88 2.05 -11.15
C LYS A 162 9.13 0.86 -10.53
N ILE A 163 7.84 0.72 -10.81
CA ILE A 163 7.01 -0.39 -10.31
C ILE A 163 7.57 -1.74 -10.78
N GLN A 164 7.88 -1.89 -12.08
CA GLN A 164 8.45 -3.13 -12.61
C GLN A 164 9.82 -3.48 -12.02
N THR A 165 10.68 -2.48 -11.80
CA THR A 165 11.96 -2.69 -11.13
C THR A 165 11.75 -3.19 -9.70
N VAL A 166 10.84 -2.59 -8.93
CA VAL A 166 10.50 -3.05 -7.57
C VAL A 166 9.94 -4.47 -7.58
N ILE A 167 9.03 -4.78 -8.50
CA ILE A 167 8.51 -6.15 -8.70
C ILE A 167 9.66 -7.14 -8.94
N GLY A 168 10.67 -6.76 -9.71
CA GLY A 168 11.88 -7.57 -9.96
C GLY A 168 12.66 -7.93 -8.69
N PHE A 169 12.58 -7.13 -7.63
CA PHE A 169 13.19 -7.43 -6.33
C PHE A 169 12.34 -8.37 -5.46
N ILE A 170 11.04 -8.52 -5.74
CA ILE A 170 10.10 -9.31 -4.94
C ILE A 170 10.25 -10.80 -5.26
N ASN A 171 11.09 -11.47 -4.48
CA ASN A 171 11.35 -12.91 -4.59
C ASN A 171 10.75 -13.76 -3.45
N GLY A 172 9.97 -13.13 -2.56
CA GLY A 172 9.41 -13.79 -1.38
C GLY A 172 10.41 -14.21 -0.32
N LYS A 173 11.66 -13.73 -0.39
CA LYS A 173 12.72 -13.97 0.61
C LYS A 173 13.14 -12.67 1.28
N ARG A 174 13.26 -11.59 0.52
CA ARG A 174 13.73 -10.29 1.02
C ARG A 174 12.66 -9.57 1.82
N THR A 175 13.04 -8.84 2.86
CA THR A 175 12.12 -7.92 3.53
C THR A 175 11.94 -6.63 2.72
N ILE A 176 10.90 -5.85 3.02
CA ILE A 176 10.73 -4.50 2.45
C ILE A 176 11.99 -3.67 2.71
N LYS A 177 12.55 -3.71 3.92
CA LYS A 177 13.80 -3.02 4.28
C LYS A 177 14.97 -3.39 3.36
N GLU A 178 15.21 -4.67 3.15
CA GLU A 178 16.30 -5.15 2.28
C GLU A 178 16.07 -4.73 0.82
N ILE A 179 14.81 -4.65 0.37
CA ILE A 179 14.48 -4.15 -0.95
C ILE A 179 14.81 -2.65 -1.04
N VAL A 180 14.44 -1.85 -0.04
CA VAL A 180 14.77 -0.41 0.04
C VAL A 180 16.27 -0.16 -0.05
N GLU A 181 17.06 -0.88 0.74
CA GLU A 181 18.52 -0.73 0.76
C GLU A 181 19.17 -1.15 -0.57
N SER A 182 18.53 -2.03 -1.35
CA SER A 182 19.08 -2.57 -2.60
C SER A 182 18.58 -1.90 -3.88
N SER A 183 17.45 -1.19 -3.84
CA SER A 183 16.83 -0.63 -5.05
C SER A 183 17.33 0.76 -5.41
N GLY A 184 17.89 1.51 -4.46
CA GLY A 184 18.32 2.90 -4.66
C GLY A 184 17.19 3.92 -4.76
N TYR A 185 15.95 3.52 -4.44
CA TYR A 185 14.79 4.41 -4.37
C TYR A 185 14.64 4.99 -2.98
N SER A 186 13.98 6.14 -2.87
CA SER A 186 13.65 6.72 -1.56
C SER A 186 12.62 5.87 -0.81
N GLU A 187 12.60 6.02 0.52
CA GLU A 187 11.62 5.35 1.37
C GLU A 187 10.18 5.72 0.99
N ALA A 188 9.95 6.99 0.61
CA ALA A 188 8.65 7.49 0.20
C ALA A 188 8.17 6.82 -1.10
N GLU A 189 9.02 6.76 -2.12
CA GLU A 189 8.71 6.10 -3.39
C GLU A 189 8.39 4.61 -3.20
N LEU A 190 9.16 3.90 -2.36
CA LEU A 190 8.89 2.49 -2.12
C LEU A 190 7.65 2.27 -1.29
N THR A 191 7.38 3.13 -0.30
CA THR A 191 6.12 3.08 0.45
C THR A 191 4.94 3.27 -0.49
N ALA A 192 5.02 4.22 -1.42
CA ALA A 192 4.02 4.44 -2.46
C ALA A 192 3.82 3.17 -3.30
N ILE A 193 4.90 2.61 -3.85
CA ILE A 193 4.85 1.43 -4.72
C ILE A 193 4.30 0.21 -4.00
N PHE A 194 4.79 -0.12 -2.79
CA PHE A 194 4.26 -1.24 -2.02
C PHE A 194 2.79 -1.04 -1.65
N SER A 195 2.37 0.20 -1.36
CA SER A 195 0.97 0.49 -1.06
C SER A 195 0.06 0.26 -2.26
N MET A 196 0.52 0.61 -3.47
CA MET A 196 -0.18 0.29 -4.72
C MET A 196 -0.24 -1.22 -4.94
N LEU A 197 0.89 -1.92 -4.82
CA LEU A 197 0.94 -3.36 -5.05
C LEU A 197 0.00 -4.12 -4.10
N ASP A 198 -0.09 -3.73 -2.82
CA ASP A 198 -1.01 -4.33 -1.85
C ASP A 198 -2.48 -3.96 -2.15
N ARG A 199 -2.75 -2.68 -2.45
CA ARG A 199 -4.10 -2.18 -2.76
C ARG A 199 -4.71 -2.92 -3.96
N TYR A 200 -3.93 -3.11 -5.02
CA TYR A 200 -4.34 -3.77 -6.26
C TYR A 200 -4.05 -5.28 -6.27
N LYS A 201 -3.73 -5.87 -5.11
CA LYS A 201 -3.56 -7.32 -4.90
C LYS A 201 -2.47 -7.98 -5.77
N TRP A 202 -1.44 -7.23 -6.11
CA TRP A 202 -0.25 -7.75 -6.80
C TRP A 202 0.68 -8.52 -5.85
N ILE A 203 0.65 -8.17 -4.56
CA ILE A 203 1.47 -8.82 -3.53
C ILE A 203 0.65 -9.31 -2.36
N THR A 204 1.23 -10.25 -1.61
CA THR A 204 0.88 -10.56 -0.22
C THR A 204 2.08 -10.31 0.67
N LEU A 205 1.83 -9.97 1.93
CA LEU A 205 2.87 -9.70 2.92
C LEU A 205 2.85 -10.81 3.98
N SER A 206 4.03 -11.32 4.29
CA SER A 206 4.22 -12.35 5.30
C SER A 206 5.35 -11.94 6.25
N ARG A 207 5.32 -12.43 7.49
CA ARG A 207 6.47 -12.26 8.39
C ARG A 207 7.60 -13.18 7.94
N ARG A 208 8.84 -12.83 8.28
CA ARG A 208 9.98 -13.74 8.14
C ARG A 208 10.02 -14.65 9.36
N ALA A 209 10.04 -15.97 9.15
CA ALA A 209 10.33 -16.91 10.23
C ALA A 209 11.80 -16.80 10.64
N THR A 210 12.04 -16.68 11.94
CA THR A 210 13.36 -16.62 12.60
C THR A 210 13.46 -17.74 13.64
N LYS A 211 14.63 -17.93 14.24
CA LYS A 211 14.82 -18.94 15.30
C LYS A 211 13.91 -18.72 16.50
N ASP A 212 13.58 -17.46 16.79
CA ASP A 212 12.74 -17.07 17.92
C ASP A 212 11.24 -17.10 17.58
N THR A 213 10.90 -17.37 16.32
CA THR A 213 9.49 -17.46 15.90
C THR A 213 8.82 -18.67 16.53
N VAL A 214 7.64 -18.42 17.11
CA VAL A 214 6.75 -19.46 17.61
C VAL A 214 5.69 -19.73 16.55
N LEU A 215 5.56 -21.00 16.15
CA LEU A 215 4.57 -21.44 15.16
C LEU A 215 3.54 -22.35 15.79
N VAL A 216 2.34 -22.33 15.22
CA VAL A 216 1.21 -23.18 15.61
C VAL A 216 0.70 -23.96 14.42
N LYS A 217 0.42 -25.25 14.61
CA LYS A 217 -0.26 -26.09 13.64
C LYS A 217 -1.70 -25.61 13.44
N LEU A 218 -2.07 -25.33 12.20
CA LEU A 218 -3.42 -24.93 11.81
C LEU A 218 -4.19 -26.08 11.16
N THR A 219 -3.52 -26.84 10.29
CA THR A 219 -4.10 -27.97 9.56
C THR A 219 -3.13 -29.13 9.48
N ASP A 220 -3.60 -30.30 9.04
CA ASP A 220 -2.74 -31.46 8.82
C ASP A 220 -1.85 -31.29 7.59
N THR A 221 -0.67 -31.90 7.63
CA THR A 221 0.31 -31.82 6.54
C THR A 221 -0.25 -32.41 5.24
N PRO A 222 -0.27 -31.65 4.13
CA PRO A 222 -0.67 -32.16 2.84
C PRO A 222 0.26 -33.31 2.40
N LYS A 223 -0.31 -34.43 1.94
CA LYS A 223 0.43 -35.60 1.44
C LYS A 223 1.51 -35.25 0.40
N ARG A 224 1.29 -34.18 -0.37
CA ARG A 224 2.26 -33.66 -1.34
C ARG A 224 3.56 -33.19 -0.68
N LEU A 225 3.50 -32.54 0.48
CA LEU A 225 4.69 -32.06 1.20
C LEU A 225 5.41 -33.21 1.91
N ILE A 226 4.67 -34.17 2.45
CA ILE A 226 5.24 -35.41 3.02
C ILE A 226 6.07 -36.15 1.96
N GLY A 227 5.57 -36.25 0.72
CA GLY A 227 6.33 -36.88 -0.36
C GLY A 227 7.64 -36.18 -0.75
N VAL A 228 7.81 -34.89 -0.41
CA VAL A 228 9.01 -34.10 -0.73
C VAL A 228 10.02 -34.11 0.42
N TYR A 229 9.53 -34.01 1.66
CA TYR A 229 10.37 -33.84 2.85
C TYR A 229 10.45 -35.08 3.75
N GLY A 230 9.67 -36.12 3.44
CA GLY A 230 9.60 -37.38 4.19
C GLY A 230 8.68 -37.32 5.41
N ASP A 231 8.50 -38.48 6.05
CA ASP A 231 7.58 -38.67 7.19
C ASP A 231 7.97 -37.86 8.44
N GLN A 232 9.22 -37.39 8.50
CA GLN A 232 9.71 -36.53 9.59
C GLN A 232 9.07 -35.14 9.58
N LEU A 233 8.43 -34.75 8.47
CA LEU A 233 7.69 -33.50 8.36
C LEU A 233 6.50 -33.45 9.33
N ASP A 234 5.80 -34.57 9.52
CA ASP A 234 4.67 -34.63 10.47
C ASP A 234 5.15 -34.44 11.89
N GLY A 235 6.28 -35.08 12.25
CA GLY A 235 6.92 -34.87 13.55
C GLY A 235 7.27 -33.40 13.80
N PHE A 236 7.76 -32.68 12.78
CA PHE A 236 8.01 -31.24 12.89
C PHE A 236 6.72 -30.45 13.09
N VAL A 237 5.69 -30.69 12.28
CA VAL A 237 4.41 -29.96 12.33
C VAL A 237 3.71 -30.15 13.68
N GLU A 238 3.75 -31.36 14.25
CA GLU A 238 3.21 -31.64 15.60
C GLU A 238 3.96 -30.93 16.73
N LEU A 239 5.25 -30.62 16.55
CA LEU A 239 6.03 -29.88 17.55
C LEU A 239 5.77 -28.37 17.53
N CYS A 240 5.12 -27.84 16.49
CA CYS A 240 4.68 -26.45 16.40
C CYS A 240 3.33 -26.27 17.12
N ASP A 241 3.36 -26.23 18.45
CA ASP A 241 2.19 -26.17 19.32
C ASP A 241 1.80 -24.75 19.78
N GLY A 242 2.50 -23.72 19.30
CA GLY A 242 2.29 -22.34 19.74
C GLY A 242 3.02 -21.96 21.04
N THR A 243 3.85 -22.84 21.62
CA THR A 243 4.63 -22.56 22.84
C THR A 243 6.14 -22.54 22.59
N ARG A 244 6.63 -23.41 21.71
CA ARG A 244 8.07 -23.56 21.43
C ARG A 244 8.51 -22.67 20.28
N THR A 245 9.72 -22.12 20.40
CA THR A 245 10.36 -21.41 19.29
C THR A 245 10.89 -22.40 18.25
N LEU A 246 11.04 -21.96 17.00
CA LEU A 246 11.67 -22.75 15.94
C LEU A 246 13.08 -23.24 16.33
N GLY A 247 13.83 -22.46 17.11
CA GLY A 247 15.12 -22.85 17.65
C GLY A 247 15.01 -24.07 18.59
N GLN A 248 14.03 -24.07 19.49
CA GLN A 248 13.77 -25.21 20.39
C GLN A 248 13.26 -26.43 19.64
N VAL A 249 12.39 -26.23 18.65
CA VAL A 249 11.90 -27.34 17.80
C VAL A 249 13.05 -27.96 17.01
N CYS A 250 14.01 -27.15 16.55
CA CYS A 250 15.20 -27.61 15.82
C CYS A 250 16.07 -28.58 16.63
N GLU A 251 16.09 -28.48 17.96
CA GLU A 251 16.82 -29.42 18.82
C GLU A 251 16.17 -30.81 18.88
N LEU A 252 14.90 -30.92 18.49
CA LEU A 252 14.09 -32.14 18.59
C LEU A 252 13.90 -32.86 17.25
N VAL A 253 14.33 -32.24 16.14
CA VAL A 253 14.21 -32.78 14.79
C VAL A 253 15.58 -32.88 14.12
N PRO A 254 15.80 -33.83 13.20
CA PRO A 254 17.10 -34.05 12.57
C PRO A 254 17.38 -33.07 11.42
N PHE A 255 16.88 -31.83 11.51
CA PHE A 255 17.07 -30.81 10.49
C PHE A 255 18.00 -29.71 11.02
N ASP A 256 18.86 -29.20 10.15
CA ASP A 256 19.54 -27.93 10.41
C ASP A 256 18.52 -26.78 10.42
N ILE A 257 18.79 -25.74 11.21
CA ILE A 257 17.91 -24.60 11.38
C ILE A 257 17.61 -23.87 10.06
N GLU A 258 18.54 -23.82 9.12
CA GLU A 258 18.31 -23.20 7.80
C GLU A 258 17.32 -24.01 6.95
N VAL A 259 17.45 -25.34 7.01
CA VAL A 259 16.51 -26.27 6.36
C VAL A 259 15.14 -26.16 7.02
N LEU A 260 15.10 -26.13 8.35
CA LEU A 260 13.87 -26.01 9.12
C LEU A 260 13.13 -24.70 8.83
N MET A 261 13.83 -23.57 8.76
CA MET A 261 13.22 -22.28 8.38
C MET A 261 12.67 -22.31 6.95
N THR A 262 13.34 -23.01 6.03
CA THR A 262 12.85 -23.18 4.65
C THR A 262 11.58 -24.05 4.62
N ILE A 263 11.55 -25.14 5.38
CA ILE A 263 10.39 -26.02 5.53
C ILE A 263 9.22 -25.26 6.17
N ALA A 264 9.48 -24.54 7.28
CA ALA A 264 8.51 -23.73 7.99
C ALA A 264 7.86 -22.70 7.07
N LYS A 265 8.66 -21.98 6.27
CA LYS A 265 8.16 -21.03 5.27
C LYS A 265 7.19 -21.69 4.29
N ASN A 266 7.55 -22.85 3.73
CA ASN A 266 6.72 -23.55 2.76
C ASN A 266 5.41 -24.07 3.39
N LEU A 267 5.44 -24.47 4.66
CA LEU A 267 4.26 -24.90 5.41
C LEU A 267 3.35 -23.73 5.78
N ILE A 268 3.91 -22.57 6.12
CA ILE A 268 3.15 -21.32 6.31
C ILE A 268 2.46 -20.93 5.00
N ASP A 269 3.20 -20.97 3.89
CA ASP A 269 2.65 -20.65 2.57
C ASP A 269 1.57 -21.62 2.10
N ALA A 270 1.61 -22.86 2.61
CA ALA A 270 0.59 -23.88 2.36
C ALA A 270 -0.60 -23.82 3.33
N GLY A 271 -0.59 -22.91 4.32
CA GLY A 271 -1.64 -22.80 5.34
C GLY A 271 -1.63 -23.91 6.40
N VAL A 272 -0.52 -24.64 6.53
CA VAL A 272 -0.35 -25.73 7.50
C VAL A 272 0.08 -25.19 8.86
N LEU A 273 0.98 -24.20 8.86
CA LEU A 273 1.47 -23.54 10.06
C LEU A 273 1.07 -22.05 10.06
N GLY A 274 0.78 -21.52 11.24
CA GLY A 274 0.54 -20.11 11.51
C GLY A 274 1.50 -19.57 12.56
N TYR A 275 1.52 -18.24 12.75
CA TYR A 275 2.29 -17.61 13.83
C TYR A 275 1.52 -17.70 15.15
N GLY A 276 2.17 -18.15 16.24
CA GLY A 276 1.53 -18.46 17.52
C GLY A 276 0.89 -17.26 18.25
N GLU A 277 1.25 -16.03 17.90
CA GLU A 277 0.66 -14.81 18.47
C GLU A 277 -0.80 -14.55 18.03
N GLN A 278 -1.31 -15.28 17.03
CA GLN A 278 -2.67 -15.10 16.50
C GLN A 278 -3.79 -15.78 17.31
N LEU A 279 -3.50 -16.42 18.45
CA LEU A 279 -4.55 -17.07 19.27
C LEU A 279 -5.01 -16.24 20.48
N SER A 280 -4.44 -15.05 20.71
CA SER A 280 -4.81 -14.17 21.83
C SER A 280 -5.75 -13.01 21.50
N GLU A 281 -6.13 -12.79 20.24
CA GLU A 281 -7.21 -11.85 19.88
C GLU A 281 -8.32 -12.61 19.17
N GLY A 282 -9.30 -13.01 19.96
CA GLY A 282 -10.49 -13.72 19.52
C GLY A 282 -11.26 -12.95 18.45
N GLY A 283 -11.63 -13.70 17.41
CA GLY A 283 -12.60 -13.25 16.43
C GLY A 283 -13.90 -12.82 17.09
N VAL A 284 -14.39 -11.65 16.68
CA VAL A 284 -15.82 -11.42 16.59
C VAL A 284 -16.18 -11.56 15.12
N SER A 285 -16.70 -12.73 14.81
CA SER A 285 -17.46 -13.03 13.61
C SER A 285 -18.66 -12.07 13.53
N THR A 286 -18.81 -11.47 12.36
CA THR A 286 -20.07 -11.05 11.71
C THR A 286 -21.38 -11.32 12.46
N GLU A 287 -22.13 -10.24 12.71
CA GLU A 287 -23.45 -10.03 12.08
C GLU A 287 -23.39 -8.76 11.24
#